data_AF-A0A7H0GR96-F1
#
_entry.id   AF-A0A7H0GR96-F1
#
_cell.length_a   1.000
_cell.length_b   1.000
_cell.length_c   1.000
_cell.angle_alpha   90.00
_cell.angle_beta   90.00
_cell.angle_gamma   90.00
#
_symmetry.space_group_name_H-M   'P 1'
#
loop_
_entity.id
_entity.type
_entity.pdbx_description
1 polymer ?
#
loop_
_entity_poly.entity_id
_entity_poly.type
_entity_poly.pdbx_seq_one_letter_code
_entity_poly.pdbx_strand_id
1 'polypeptide(L)'
;MGGAYYFTRRRAKQDRVQLWSPLGRRLALSLAIPLVAGGLFCLAIYLQGAAGLVVPGMLLFYGLALLNASKYTLEEIRWLGLTEIALGLVAVLFPGYGLIFFALGFGLSHIIYGLIMYNRYERTARAL
;
A
#
# COMPACT_ATOMS: atom_id res chain seq x y z
N MET A 1 16.10 -33.18 -21.43
CA MET A 1 15.53 -32.37 -20.32
C MET A 1 16.49 -31.21 -20.03
N GLY A 2 16.29 -30.02 -20.59
CA GLY A 2 17.27 -28.94 -20.40
C GLY A 2 17.02 -27.60 -21.12
N GLY A 3 16.06 -27.51 -22.04
CA GLY A 3 15.82 -26.27 -22.80
C GLY A 3 14.94 -25.22 -22.09
N ALA A 4 14.10 -25.63 -21.13
CA ALA A 4 13.09 -24.74 -20.54
C ALA A 4 13.63 -23.83 -19.41
N TYR A 5 14.80 -24.15 -18.83
CA TYR A 5 15.33 -23.37 -17.69
C TYR A 5 16.16 -22.14 -18.14
N TYR A 6 16.68 -22.15 -19.37
CA TYR A 6 17.55 -21.08 -19.86
C TYR A 6 16.76 -19.85 -20.38
N PHE A 7 15.53 -20.05 -20.88
CA PHE A 7 14.71 -18.95 -21.39
C PHE A 7 14.00 -18.14 -20.29
N THR A 8 13.71 -18.74 -19.13
CA THR A 8 13.09 -18.02 -18.00
C THR A 8 14.08 -17.11 -17.27
N ARG A 9 15.39 -17.42 -17.27
CA ARG A 9 16.40 -16.59 -16.61
C ARG A 9 16.78 -15.31 -17.36
N ARG A 10 16.53 -15.25 -18.69
CA ARG A 10 16.88 -14.08 -19.50
C ARG A 10 15.75 -13.04 -19.53
N ARG A 11 14.49 -13.46 -19.44
CA ARG A 11 13.33 -12.55 -19.36
C ARG A 11 13.16 -11.91 -17.98
N ALA A 12 13.65 -12.56 -16.92
CA ALA A 12 13.73 -11.99 -15.57
C ALA A 12 14.83 -10.92 -15.37
N LYS A 13 15.70 -10.69 -16.37
CA LYS A 13 16.71 -9.61 -16.33
C LYS A 13 16.30 -8.33 -17.06
N GLN A 14 15.21 -8.37 -17.84
CA GLN A 14 14.72 -7.19 -18.57
C GLN A 14 13.74 -6.36 -17.72
N ASP A 15 13.08 -7.00 -16.74
CA ASP A 15 12.45 -6.33 -15.60
C ASP A 15 13.44 -6.08 -14.47
N ARG A 16 14.64 -5.58 -14.81
CA ARG A 16 15.40 -4.71 -13.90
C ARG A 16 14.65 -3.38 -13.82
N VAL A 17 13.39 -3.44 -13.41
CA VAL A 17 12.58 -2.28 -13.13
C VAL A 17 13.41 -1.46 -12.15
N GLN A 18 13.72 -0.24 -12.54
CA GLN A 18 14.46 0.76 -11.77
C GLN A 18 13.69 1.21 -10.51
N LEU A 19 12.91 0.30 -9.90
CA LEU A 19 12.28 0.42 -8.58
C LEU A 19 13.31 0.66 -7.48
N TRP A 20 14.59 0.28 -7.70
CA TRP A 20 15.70 0.55 -6.79
C TRP A 20 16.59 1.72 -7.22
N SER A 21 16.02 2.70 -7.93
CA SER A 21 16.64 4.00 -8.13
C SER A 21 16.68 4.79 -6.81
N PRO A 22 17.49 5.85 -6.67
CA PRO A 22 17.46 6.76 -5.51
C PRO A 22 16.05 7.27 -5.16
N LEU A 23 15.13 7.33 -6.14
CA LEU A 23 13.71 7.59 -5.93
C LEU A 23 13.02 6.49 -5.10
N GLY A 24 13.22 5.21 -5.43
CA GLY A 24 12.68 4.10 -4.67
C GLY A 24 13.19 4.02 -3.22
N ARG A 25 14.45 4.41 -2.99
CA ARG A 25 15.01 4.49 -1.63
C ARG A 25 14.38 5.63 -0.81
N ARG A 26 14.13 6.78 -1.43
CA ARG A 26 13.42 7.92 -0.78
C ARG A 26 11.96 7.57 -0.50
N LEU A 27 11.30 6.88 -1.42
CA LEU A 27 9.95 6.34 -1.26
C LEU A 27 9.89 5.37 -0.08
N ALA A 28 10.80 4.39 -0.01
CA ALA A 28 10.86 3.41 1.07
C ALA A 28 11.07 4.09 2.44
N LEU A 29 11.95 5.10 2.51
CA LEU A 29 12.15 5.88 3.74
C LEU A 29 10.90 6.69 4.11
N SER A 30 10.25 7.32 3.13
CA SER A 30 9.03 8.11 3.33
C SER A 30 7.83 7.25 3.76
N LEU A 31 7.82 5.96 3.39
CA LEU A 31 6.85 4.98 3.84
C LEU A 31 7.21 4.43 5.23
N ALA A 32 8.49 4.11 5.46
CA ALA A 32 8.96 3.48 6.68
C ALA A 32 8.78 4.37 7.91
N ILE A 33 9.01 5.68 7.79
CA ILE A 33 8.87 6.63 8.91
C ILE A 33 7.44 6.58 9.53
N PRO A 34 6.37 6.83 8.76
CA PRO A 34 5.00 6.76 9.29
C PRO A 34 4.58 5.33 9.67
N LEU A 35 5.08 4.29 8.99
CA LEU A 35 4.76 2.90 9.34
C LEU A 35 5.35 2.49 10.69
N VAL A 36 6.61 2.85 10.95
CA VAL A 36 7.28 2.56 12.23
C VAL A 36 6.67 3.38 13.35
N ALA A 37 6.44 4.68 13.13
CA ALA A 37 5.76 5.53 14.10
C ALA A 37 4.36 5.01 14.43
N GLY A 38 3.59 4.63 13.41
CA GLY A 38 2.26 4.06 13.55
C GLY A 38 2.24 2.70 14.24
N GLY A 39 3.21 1.83 13.94
CA GLY A 39 3.37 0.54 14.58
C GLY A 39 3.69 0.68 16.08
N LEU A 40 4.59 1.58 16.44
CA LEU A 40 4.88 1.90 17.85
C LEU A 40 3.68 2.50 18.56
N PHE A 41 2.92 3.38 17.89
CA PHE A 41 1.70 3.96 18.42
C PHE A 41 0.62 2.88 18.66
N CYS A 42 0.42 1.99 17.69
CA CYS A 42 -0.50 0.86 17.81
C CYS A 42 -0.09 -0.08 18.95
N LEU A 43 1.20 -0.35 19.11
CA LEU A 43 1.72 -1.14 20.23
C LEU A 43 1.44 -0.47 21.58
N ALA A 44 1.64 0.83 21.69
CA ALA A 44 1.33 1.58 22.91
C ALA A 44 -0.16 1.54 23.26
N ILE A 45 -1.05 1.61 22.28
CA ILE A 45 -2.51 1.50 22.46
C ILE A 45 -2.91 0.07 22.86
N TYR A 46 -2.28 -0.94 22.25
CA TYR A 46 -2.50 -2.33 22.61
C TYR A 46 -2.12 -2.61 24.07
N LEU A 47 -0.98 -2.09 24.53
CA LEU A 47 -0.54 -2.21 25.92
C LEU A 47 -1.47 -1.51 26.91
N GLN A 48 -2.21 -0.49 26.48
CA GLN A 48 -3.24 0.20 27.28
C GLN A 48 -4.59 -0.54 27.30
N GLY A 49 -4.70 -1.71 26.64
CA GLY A 49 -5.93 -2.51 26.60
C GLY A 49 -6.95 -2.06 25.54
N ALA A 50 -6.61 -1.09 24.69
CA ALA A 50 -7.52 -0.53 23.68
C ALA A 50 -7.30 -1.18 22.29
N ALA A 51 -7.33 -2.51 22.23
CA ALA A 51 -7.06 -3.28 21.00
C ALA A 51 -7.99 -2.91 19.82
N GLY A 52 -9.21 -2.42 20.08
CA GLY A 52 -10.14 -1.99 19.04
C GLY A 52 -9.67 -0.77 18.23
N LEU A 53 -8.76 0.04 18.78
CA LEU A 53 -8.19 1.22 18.10
C LEU A 53 -6.92 0.91 17.31
N VAL A 54 -6.35 -0.28 17.47
CA VAL A 54 -5.14 -0.71 16.77
C VAL A 54 -5.40 -0.81 15.26
N VAL A 55 -6.50 -1.45 14.88
CA VAL A 55 -6.90 -1.64 13.47
C VAL A 55 -7.13 -0.31 12.73
N PRO A 56 -7.96 0.63 13.23
CA PRO A 56 -8.15 1.92 12.57
C PRO A 56 -6.88 2.78 12.58
N GLY A 57 -6.08 2.72 13.66
CA GLY A 57 -4.78 3.37 13.73
C GLY A 57 -3.84 2.87 12.63
N MET A 58 -3.72 1.55 12.47
CA MET A 58 -2.88 0.93 11.45
C MET A 58 -3.30 1.34 10.03
N LEU A 59 -4.62 1.41 9.76
CA LEU A 59 -5.15 1.88 8.48
C LEU A 59 -4.78 3.35 8.20
N LEU A 60 -4.91 4.19 9.22
CA LEU A 60 -4.65 5.64 9.12
C LEU A 60 -3.15 5.90 8.89
N PHE A 61 -2.27 5.23 9.64
CA PHE A 61 -0.82 5.33 9.45
C PHE A 61 -0.36 4.74 8.11
N TYR A 62 -1.00 3.67 7.65
CA TYR A 62 -0.74 3.10 6.33
C TYR A 62 -1.16 4.06 5.21
N GLY A 63 -2.34 4.67 5.30
CA GLY A 63 -2.78 5.71 4.37
C GLY A 63 -1.85 6.94 4.36
N LEU A 64 -1.36 7.37 5.53
CA LEU A 64 -0.35 8.43 5.65
C LEU A 64 0.99 8.05 5.02
N ALA A 65 1.39 6.78 5.15
CA ALA A 65 2.59 6.25 4.53
C ALA A 65 2.46 6.23 3.00
N LEU A 66 1.33 5.77 2.47
CA LEU A 66 1.02 5.81 1.05
C LEU A 66 0.94 7.25 0.53
N LEU A 67 0.33 8.17 1.28
CA LEU A 67 0.26 9.58 0.90
C LEU A 67 1.67 10.20 0.83
N ASN A 68 2.55 9.89 1.79
CA ASN A 68 3.95 10.33 1.76
C ASN A 68 4.73 9.69 0.61
N ALA A 69 4.54 8.40 0.36
CA ALA A 69 5.15 7.69 -0.76
C ALA A 69 4.65 8.24 -2.11
N SER A 70 3.38 8.65 -2.20
CA SER A 70 2.74 9.10 -3.43
C SER A 70 3.41 10.31 -4.09
N LYS A 71 4.13 11.14 -3.32
CA LYS A 71 4.98 12.22 -3.86
C LYS A 71 6.07 11.73 -4.81
N TYR A 72 6.45 10.46 -4.67
CA TYR A 72 7.48 9.80 -5.47
C TYR A 72 6.92 8.70 -6.38
N THR A 73 5.59 8.50 -6.37
CA THR A 73 4.90 7.46 -7.16
C THR A 73 3.88 8.07 -8.13
N LEU A 74 3.14 7.19 -8.80
CA LEU A 74 1.91 7.48 -9.53
C LEU A 74 0.85 8.18 -8.65
N GLU A 75 0.12 9.15 -9.23
CA GLU A 75 -0.88 9.98 -8.55
C GLU A 75 -2.08 9.15 -8.02
N GLU A 76 -2.32 7.98 -8.58
CA GLU A 76 -3.36 7.04 -8.14
C GLU A 76 -3.11 6.51 -6.72
N ILE A 77 -1.85 6.33 -6.32
CA ILE A 77 -1.49 5.91 -4.96
C ILE A 77 -1.82 7.02 -3.95
N ARG A 78 -1.78 8.29 -4.39
CA ARG A 78 -2.20 9.43 -3.56
C ARG A 78 -3.68 9.33 -3.20
N TRP A 79 -4.52 9.03 -4.19
CA TRP A 79 -5.95 8.84 -3.97
C TRP A 79 -6.24 7.64 -3.07
N LEU A 80 -5.51 6.54 -3.24
CA LEU A 80 -5.65 5.36 -2.40
C LEU A 80 -5.29 5.66 -0.93
N GLY A 81 -4.14 6.32 -0.70
CA GLY A 81 -3.75 6.76 0.64
C GLY A 81 -4.77 7.71 1.27
N LEU A 82 -5.34 8.63 0.48
CA LEU A 82 -6.38 9.56 0.98
C LEU A 82 -7.66 8.81 1.39
N THR A 83 -8.08 7.80 0.62
CA THR A 83 -9.24 6.97 0.97
C THR A 83 -9.01 6.17 2.25
N GLU A 84 -7.81 5.62 2.45
CA GLU A 84 -7.49 4.90 3.68
C GLU A 84 -7.37 5.82 4.90
N ILE A 85 -6.85 7.04 4.74
CA ILE A 85 -6.87 8.04 5.82
C ILE A 85 -8.32 8.36 6.20
N ALA A 86 -9.19 8.60 5.22
CA ALA A 86 -10.60 8.89 5.48
C ALA A 86 -11.32 7.72 6.15
N LEU A 87 -11.13 6.50 5.66
CA LEU A 87 -11.70 5.29 6.27
C LEU A 87 -11.14 5.03 7.67
N GLY A 88 -9.84 5.26 7.88
CA GLY A 88 -9.19 5.14 9.18
C GLY A 88 -9.77 6.13 10.20
N LEU A 89 -9.96 7.40 9.81
CA LEU A 89 -10.60 8.42 10.65
C LEU A 89 -12.05 8.05 11.03
N VAL A 90 -12.84 7.57 10.06
CA VAL A 90 -14.21 7.09 10.33
C VAL A 90 -14.19 5.86 11.24
N ALA A 91 -13.23 4.96 11.04
CA ALA A 91 -13.09 3.75 11.86
C ALA A 91 -12.64 4.05 13.30
N VAL A 92 -11.92 5.15 13.56
CA VAL A 92 -11.61 5.63 14.93
C VAL A 92 -12.89 6.05 15.66
N LEU A 93 -13.87 6.64 14.96
CA LEU A 93 -15.17 7.02 15.55
C LEU A 93 -16.02 5.81 15.92
N PHE A 94 -15.79 4.67 15.25
CA PHE A 94 -16.53 3.42 15.43
C PHE A 94 -15.57 2.24 15.67
N PRO A 95 -14.86 2.19 16.82
CA PRO A 95 -13.84 1.17 17.08
C PRO A 95 -14.40 -0.26 17.09
N GLY A 96 -15.69 -0.44 17.38
CA GLY A 96 -16.38 -1.74 17.28
C GLY A 96 -16.49 -2.29 15.85
N TYR A 97 -16.37 -1.43 14.83
CA TYR A 97 -16.44 -1.79 13.41
C TYR A 97 -15.08 -1.66 12.70
N GLY A 98 -13.98 -1.46 13.44
CA GLY A 98 -12.64 -1.23 12.86
C GLY A 98 -12.20 -2.31 11.88
N LEU A 99 -12.54 -3.58 12.13
CA LEU A 99 -12.27 -4.70 11.22
C LEU A 99 -13.04 -4.63 9.90
N ILE A 100 -14.28 -4.12 9.92
CA ILE A 100 -15.08 -3.96 8.70
C ILE A 100 -14.49 -2.85 7.84
N PHE A 101 -14.15 -1.71 8.46
CA PHE A 101 -13.47 -0.62 7.76
C PHE A 101 -12.08 -1.05 7.25
N PHE A 102 -11.40 -1.94 7.97
CA PHE A 102 -10.14 -2.52 7.51
C PHE A 102 -10.32 -3.43 6.29
N ALA A 103 -11.30 -4.32 6.31
CA ALA A 103 -11.61 -5.16 5.15
C ALA A 103 -12.04 -4.33 3.94
N LEU A 104 -12.76 -3.22 4.16
CA LEU A 104 -13.14 -2.29 3.09
C LEU A 104 -11.95 -1.47 2.59
N GLY A 105 -11.17 -0.84 3.47
CA GLY A 105 -10.02 -0.02 3.07
C GLY A 105 -8.92 -0.87 2.44
N PHE A 106 -8.45 -1.89 3.16
CA PHE A 106 -7.35 -2.71 2.69
C PHE A 106 -7.79 -3.70 1.60
N GLY A 107 -8.97 -4.31 1.72
CA GLY A 107 -9.46 -5.29 0.76
C GLY A 107 -10.07 -4.66 -0.50
N LEU A 108 -11.09 -3.80 -0.34
CA LEU A 108 -11.80 -3.24 -1.49
C LEU A 108 -10.94 -2.26 -2.28
N SER A 109 -10.21 -1.35 -1.61
CA SER A 109 -9.37 -0.37 -2.33
C SER A 109 -8.22 -1.05 -3.09
N HIS A 110 -7.63 -2.14 -2.58
CA HIS A 110 -6.60 -2.87 -3.33
C HIS A 110 -7.17 -3.61 -4.54
N ILE A 111 -8.39 -4.16 -4.45
CA ILE A 111 -9.06 -4.80 -5.59
C ILE A 111 -9.36 -3.76 -6.68
N ILE A 112 -9.90 -2.59 -6.30
CA ILE A 112 -10.17 -1.49 -7.24
C ILE A 112 -8.87 -1.00 -7.88
N TYR A 113 -7.83 -0.80 -7.09
CA TYR A 113 -6.51 -0.39 -7.61
C TYR A 113 -5.92 -1.41 -8.57
N GLY A 114 -5.97 -2.71 -8.22
CA GLY A 114 -5.51 -3.79 -9.07
C GLY A 114 -6.22 -3.79 -10.42
N LEU A 115 -7.54 -3.55 -10.42
CA LEU A 115 -8.35 -3.46 -11.63
C LEU A 115 -8.02 -2.22 -12.48
N ILE A 116 -7.83 -1.05 -11.86
CA ILE A 116 -7.45 0.19 -12.55
C ILE A 116 -6.05 0.06 -13.19
N MET A 117 -5.09 -0.49 -12.44
CA MET A 117 -3.72 -0.69 -12.91
C MET A 117 -3.70 -1.69 -14.07
N TYR A 118 -4.44 -2.80 -13.95
CA TYR A 118 -4.62 -3.79 -15.01
C TYR A 118 -5.19 -3.17 -16.29
N ASN A 119 -6.29 -2.41 -16.17
CA ASN A 119 -6.95 -1.81 -17.32
C ASN A 119 -6.10 -0.71 -17.99
N ARG A 120 -5.20 -0.05 -17.25
CA ARG A 120 -4.32 1.02 -17.78
C ARG A 120 -3.03 0.48 -18.38
N TYR A 121 -2.39 -0.52 -17.77
CA TYR A 121 -1.14 -1.11 -18.29
C TYR A 121 -1.38 -2.12 -19.42
N GLU A 122 -2.47 -2.90 -19.40
CA GLU A 122 -2.74 -3.85 -20.50
C GLU A 122 -3.35 -3.19 -21.74
N ARG A 123 -4.11 -2.08 -21.60
CA ARG A 123 -4.65 -1.38 -22.79
C ARG A 123 -3.54 -0.79 -23.67
N THR A 124 -2.42 -0.36 -23.09
CA THR A 124 -1.28 0.13 -23.88
C THR A 124 -0.49 -1.02 -24.51
N ALA A 125 -0.42 -2.20 -23.88
CA ALA A 125 0.28 -3.36 -24.43
C ALA A 125 -0.44 -4.01 -25.62
N ARG A 126 -1.75 -3.79 -25.80
CA ARG A 126 -2.53 -4.26 -26.96
C ARG A 126 -2.64 -3.23 -28.10
N ALA A 127 -2.10 -2.03 -27.95
CA ALA A 127 -2.17 -0.96 -28.95
C ALA A 127 -0.89 -0.82 -29.81
N LEU A 128 0.10 -1.71 -29.62
CA LEU A 128 1.28 -1.91 -30.47
C LEU A 128 1.18 -3.28 -31.15
#